data_AF-A0A351SAU3-F1
#
_entry.id   AF-A0A351SAU3-F1
#
_cell.length_a   1.000
_cell.length_b   1.000
_cell.length_c   1.000
_cell.angle_alpha   90.00
_cell.angle_beta   90.00
_cell.angle_gamma   90.00
#
_symmetry.space_group_name_H-M   'P 1'
#
loop_
_entity.id
_entity.type
_entity.pdbx_description
1 polymer ?
#
loop_
_entity_poly.entity_id
_entity_poly.type
_entity_poly.pdbx_seq_one_letter_code
_entity_poly.pdbx_strand_id
1 'polypeptide(L)'
;DGDQMAVHVPLSIEAQLEARALMMSTNNVLSPANGEPIIVPSQDIVLGLYYMTRKSVNALGEGKMFSSVAECKRAYEMGVVSLHASVTVRIEEQVVDNDGVQHITRPVRQTTVGRA
;
A
#
# COMPACT_ATOMS: atom_id res chain seq x y z
N ASP A 1 -13.08 1.93 -23.44
CA ASP A 1 -13.22 1.11 -24.67
C ASP A 1 -14.65 1.06 -25.19
N GLY A 2 -15.66 1.24 -24.33
CA GLY A 2 -17.08 1.25 -24.73
C GLY A 2 -17.92 0.23 -23.96
N ASP A 3 -17.37 -0.34 -22.89
CA ASP A 3 -18.05 -1.34 -22.07
C ASP A 3 -19.33 -0.81 -21.42
N GLN A 4 -20.36 -1.66 -21.39
CA GLN A 4 -21.64 -1.39 -20.76
C GLN A 4 -21.87 -2.39 -19.61
N MET A 5 -22.42 -1.90 -18.50
CA MET A 5 -22.80 -2.72 -17.36
C MET A 5 -24.26 -2.48 -16.99
N ALA A 6 -25.02 -3.57 -16.83
CA ALA A 6 -26.41 -3.51 -16.40
C ALA A 6 -26.50 -3.33 -14.87
N VAL A 7 -27.50 -2.56 -14.43
CA VAL A 7 -27.76 -2.31 -13.01
C VAL A 7 -29.14 -2.85 -12.65
N HIS A 8 -29.17 -3.72 -11.65
CA HIS A 8 -30.39 -4.34 -11.13
C HIS A 8 -30.59 -3.95 -9.66
N VAL A 9 -31.85 -3.85 -9.23
CA VAL A 9 -32.21 -3.46 -7.86
C VAL A 9 -32.88 -4.64 -7.15
N PRO A 10 -32.28 -5.22 -6.09
CA PRO A 10 -32.94 -6.24 -5.30
C PRO A 10 -34.07 -5.63 -4.46
N LEU A 11 -35.29 -6.14 -4.61
CA LEU A 11 -36.48 -5.56 -3.98
C LEU A 11 -36.85 -6.22 -2.64
N SER A 12 -36.75 -7.54 -2.53
CA SER A 12 -37.11 -8.24 -1.29
C SER A 12 -36.02 -8.11 -0.22
N ILE A 13 -36.42 -8.24 1.05
CA ILE A 13 -35.48 -8.17 2.18
C ILE A 13 -34.47 -9.32 2.08
N GLU A 14 -34.91 -10.51 1.69
CA GLU A 14 -34.06 -11.68 1.51
C GLU A 14 -33.00 -11.41 0.44
N ALA A 15 -33.39 -10.87 -0.72
CA ALA A 15 -32.48 -10.55 -1.80
C ALA A 15 -31.49 -9.44 -1.43
N GLN A 16 -31.93 -8.43 -0.67
CA GLN A 16 -31.04 -7.37 -0.17
C GLN A 16 -30.01 -7.91 0.82
N LEU A 17 -30.43 -8.81 1.73
CA LEU A 17 -29.55 -9.46 2.68
C LEU A 17 -28.53 -10.35 1.98
N GLU A 18 -28.96 -11.15 1.00
CA GLU A 18 -28.08 -12.00 0.20
C GLU A 18 -27.06 -11.18 -0.60
N ALA A 19 -27.52 -10.13 -1.30
CA ALA A 19 -26.65 -9.26 -2.07
C ALA A 19 -25.57 -8.64 -1.19
N ARG A 20 -25.91 -8.24 0.04
CA ARG A 20 -24.96 -7.66 1.00
C ARG A 20 -24.02 -8.70 1.62
N ALA A 21 -24.55 -9.86 2.00
CA ALA A 21 -23.78 -10.87 2.72
C ALA A 21 -22.87 -11.69 1.80
N LEU A 22 -23.26 -11.93 0.55
CA LEU A 22 -22.56 -12.83 -0.36
C LEU A 22 -22.02 -12.12 -1.61
N MET A 23 -22.81 -11.23 -2.22
CA MET A 23 -22.43 -10.64 -3.52
C MET A 23 -21.66 -9.33 -3.41
N MET A 24 -21.52 -8.77 -2.20
CA MET A 24 -20.79 -7.53 -1.99
C MET A 24 -19.32 -7.68 -2.39
N SER A 25 -18.78 -6.70 -3.11
CA SER A 25 -17.43 -6.75 -3.67
C SER A 25 -16.33 -6.97 -2.62
N THR A 26 -16.52 -6.44 -1.40
CA THR A 26 -15.57 -6.62 -0.29
C THR A 26 -15.43 -8.06 0.18
N ASN A 27 -16.40 -8.94 -0.14
CA ASN A 27 -16.33 -10.35 0.18
C ASN A 27 -15.59 -11.14 -0.92
N ASN A 28 -15.52 -10.60 -2.13
CA ASN A 28 -15.02 -11.26 -3.33
C ASN A 28 -13.57 -10.85 -3.64
N VAL A 29 -12.67 -11.04 -2.67
CA VAL A 29 -11.26 -10.62 -2.76
C VAL A 29 -10.37 -11.66 -3.42
N LEU A 30 -10.75 -12.94 -3.32
CA LEU A 30 -9.99 -14.09 -3.84
C LEU A 30 -10.71 -14.72 -5.02
N SER A 31 -9.93 -15.28 -5.95
CA SER A 31 -10.42 -16.09 -7.06
C SER A 31 -11.00 -17.40 -6.52
N PRO A 32 -12.25 -17.76 -6.87
CA PRO A 32 -12.85 -19.02 -6.46
C PRO A 32 -12.11 -20.26 -6.99
N ALA A 33 -11.36 -20.13 -8.09
CA ALA A 33 -10.73 -21.25 -8.77
C ALA A 33 -9.42 -21.71 -8.11
N ASN A 34 -8.65 -20.78 -7.53
CA ASN A 34 -7.30 -21.04 -7.04
C ASN A 34 -6.94 -20.32 -5.72
N GLY A 35 -7.82 -19.46 -5.21
CA GLY A 35 -7.59 -18.72 -3.96
C GLY A 35 -6.62 -17.55 -4.06
N GLU A 36 -6.15 -17.20 -5.27
CA GLU A 36 -5.29 -16.04 -5.45
C GLU A 36 -6.08 -14.72 -5.38
N PRO A 37 -5.52 -13.62 -4.85
CA PRO A 37 -6.21 -12.33 -4.82
C PRO A 37 -6.52 -11.80 -6.24
N ILE A 38 -7.75 -11.33 -6.46
CA ILE A 38 -8.18 -10.72 -7.74
C ILE A 38 -8.22 -9.19 -7.71
N ILE A 39 -7.99 -8.59 -6.54
CA ILE A 39 -7.98 -7.13 -6.33
C ILE A 39 -6.58 -6.52 -6.49
N VAL A 40 -5.69 -7.20 -7.22
CA VAL A 40 -4.30 -6.75 -7.37
C VAL A 40 -4.28 -5.43 -8.14
N PRO A 41 -3.50 -4.41 -7.71
CA PRO A 41 -3.36 -3.16 -8.45
C PRO A 41 -2.89 -3.39 -9.89
N SER A 42 -3.37 -2.59 -10.82
CA SER A 42 -3.02 -2.71 -12.24
C SER A 42 -2.40 -1.43 -12.81
N GLN A 43 -1.71 -1.58 -13.95
CA GLN A 43 -1.20 -0.51 -14.81
C GLN A 43 -0.50 0.62 -14.04
N ASP A 44 -1.11 1.80 -13.99
CA ASP A 44 -0.51 3.02 -13.47
C ASP A 44 -0.26 2.96 -11.95
N ILE A 45 -1.07 2.18 -11.21
CA ILE A 45 -0.86 2.01 -9.77
C ILE A 45 0.46 1.25 -9.55
N VAL A 46 0.70 0.19 -10.32
CA VAL A 46 1.95 -0.58 -10.25
C VAL A 46 3.13 0.28 -10.68
N LEU A 47 2.98 1.07 -11.75
CA LEU A 47 4.02 1.99 -12.22
C LEU A 47 4.36 3.05 -11.17
N GLY A 48 3.35 3.64 -10.52
CA GLY A 48 3.53 4.62 -9.46
C GLY A 48 4.29 4.04 -8.26
N LEU A 49 3.86 2.89 -7.76
CA LEU A 49 4.55 2.17 -6.67
C LEU A 49 5.99 1.80 -7.07
N TYR A 50 6.19 1.31 -8.29
CA TYR A 50 7.51 0.97 -8.82
C TYR A 50 8.44 2.18 -8.86
N TYR A 51 7.94 3.30 -9.38
CA TYR A 51 8.70 4.53 -9.47
C TYR A 51 9.08 5.02 -8.07
N MET A 52 8.11 5.17 -7.16
CA MET A 52 8.36 5.64 -5.79
C MET A 52 9.38 4.80 -5.04
N THR A 53 9.36 3.48 -5.25
CA THR A 53 10.21 2.55 -4.51
C THR A 53 11.58 2.29 -5.15
N ARG A 54 11.91 2.93 -6.28
CA ARG A 54 13.25 2.84 -6.88
C ARG A 54 14.27 3.72 -6.16
N LYS A 55 15.53 3.28 -6.17
CA LYS A 55 16.71 4.03 -5.71
C LYS A 55 17.42 4.68 -6.91
N SER A 56 17.98 5.87 -6.70
CA SER A 56 18.88 6.55 -7.62
C SER A 56 20.21 6.85 -6.92
N VAL A 57 21.30 6.83 -7.67
CA VAL A 57 22.64 7.19 -7.18
C VAL A 57 22.80 8.71 -7.24
N ASN A 58 23.45 9.30 -6.24
CA ASN A 58 23.69 10.74 -6.11
C ASN A 58 22.40 11.58 -6.14
N ALA A 59 21.33 11.03 -5.57
CA ALA A 59 20.07 11.74 -5.44
C ALA A 59 20.16 12.81 -4.35
N LEU A 60 19.41 13.90 -4.52
CA LEU A 60 19.39 15.01 -3.57
C LEU A 60 19.02 14.49 -2.17
N GLY A 61 19.89 14.76 -1.18
CA GLY A 61 19.66 14.33 0.19
C GLY A 61 20.05 12.89 0.51
N GLU A 62 20.82 12.23 -0.35
CA GLU A 62 21.41 10.91 -0.07
C GLU A 62 22.28 10.93 1.20
N GLY A 63 22.19 9.85 1.99
CA GLY A 63 22.91 9.68 3.25
C GLY A 63 22.28 10.37 4.45
N LYS A 64 21.20 11.14 4.27
CA LYS A 64 20.50 11.78 5.39
C LYS A 64 19.85 10.76 6.32
N MET A 65 19.75 11.14 7.60
CA MET A 65 19.08 10.37 8.63
C MET A 65 17.85 11.11 9.12
N PHE A 66 16.75 10.38 9.30
CA PHE A 66 15.48 10.92 9.81
C PHE A 66 15.04 10.15 11.06
N SER A 67 14.51 10.90 12.02
CA SER A 67 14.03 10.37 13.30
C SER A 67 12.69 9.63 13.19
N SER A 68 11.91 9.93 12.15
CA SER A 68 10.59 9.35 11.87
C SER A 68 10.22 9.48 10.38
N VAL A 69 9.26 8.66 9.93
CA VAL A 69 8.66 8.76 8.58
C VAL A 69 8.07 10.15 8.32
N ALA A 70 7.43 10.76 9.33
CA ALA A 70 6.83 12.09 9.19
C ALA A 70 7.88 13.18 8.89
N GLU A 71 9.09 13.07 9.46
CA GLU A 71 10.19 13.98 9.16
C GLU A 71 10.71 13.78 7.73
N CYS A 72 10.87 12.52 7.30
CA CYS A 72 11.26 12.17 5.94
C CYS A 72 10.26 12.74 4.91
N LYS A 73 8.96 12.59 5.16
CA LYS A 73 7.89 13.14 4.32
C LYS A 73 7.96 14.66 4.21
N ARG A 74 8.12 15.37 5.33
CA ARG A 74 8.28 16.84 5.32
C ARG A 74 9.50 17.28 4.53
N ALA A 75 10.63 16.58 4.67
CA ALA A 75 11.84 16.90 3.92
C ALA A 75 11.63 16.73 2.41
N TYR A 76 10.85 15.73 1.99
CA TYR A 76 10.47 15.54 0.60
C TYR A 76 9.55 16.66 0.09
N GLU A 77 8.50 17.00 0.85
CA GLU A 77 7.55 18.07 0.50
C GLU A 77 8.23 19.45 0.40
N MET A 78 9.27 19.69 1.22
CA MET A 78 10.08 20.91 1.16
C MET A 78 11.13 20.90 0.03
N GLY A 79 11.23 19.82 -0.75
CA GLY A 79 12.22 19.68 -1.83
C GLY A 79 13.67 19.53 -1.34
N VAL A 80 13.87 19.21 -0.06
CA VAL A 80 15.20 19.06 0.57
C VAL A 80 15.81 17.69 0.25
N VAL A 81 14.98 16.69 -0.05
CA VAL A 81 15.39 15.35 -0.46
C VAL A 81 14.59 14.87 -1.66
N SER A 82 15.21 14.05 -2.51
CA SER A 82 14.56 13.42 -3.66
C SER A 82 13.89 12.10 -3.27
N LEU A 83 12.81 11.74 -3.96
CA LEU A 83 12.04 10.50 -3.77
C LEU A 83 12.90 9.23 -3.81
N HIS A 84 13.92 9.21 -4.69
CA HIS A 84 14.80 8.06 -4.89
C HIS A 84 16.08 8.11 -4.05
N ALA A 85 16.22 9.08 -3.15
CA ALA A 85 17.41 9.25 -2.32
C ALA A 85 17.52 8.14 -1.28
N SER A 86 18.73 7.58 -1.14
CA SER A 86 19.03 6.58 -0.11
C SER A 86 19.18 7.28 1.24
N VAL A 87 18.34 6.92 2.21
CA VAL A 87 18.26 7.58 3.52
C VAL A 87 18.16 6.54 4.63
N THR A 88 18.45 6.95 5.87
CA THR A 88 18.30 6.09 7.04
C THR A 88 17.14 6.62 7.89
N VAL A 89 16.12 5.80 8.10
CA VAL A 89 14.89 6.22 8.80
C VAL A 89 14.58 5.23 9.92
N ARG A 90 14.14 5.75 11.06
CA ARG A 90 13.54 4.92 12.11
C ARG A 90 12.08 4.65 11.77
N ILE A 91 11.73 3.37 11.61
CA ILE A 91 10.39 2.92 11.23
C ILE A 91 9.80 2.15 12.40
N GLU A 92 8.51 2.39 12.69
CA GLU A 92 7.75 1.59 13.65
C GLU A 92 7.12 0.41 12.90
N GLU A 93 7.56 -0.80 13.24
CA GLU A 93 7.10 -2.05 12.63
C GLU A 93 6.29 -2.82 13.68
N GLN A 94 5.01 -3.09 13.38
CA GLN A 94 4.16 -3.97 14.18
C GLN A 94 4.13 -5.34 13.50
N VAL A 95 4.80 -6.31 14.11
CA VAL A 95 4.88 -7.68 13.59
C VAL A 95 3.97 -8.58 14.43
N VAL A 96 3.08 -9.30 13.78
CA VAL A 96 2.25 -10.33 14.41
C VAL A 96 2.97 -11.66 14.23
N ASP A 97 3.32 -12.31 15.33
CA ASP A 97 3.93 -13.65 15.28
C ASP A 97 2.86 -14.71 14.94
N ASN A 98 3.30 -15.93 14.61
CA ASN A 98 2.43 -17.06 14.31
C ASN A 98 1.49 -17.41 15.47
N ASP A 99 1.88 -17.07 16.70
CA ASP A 99 1.07 -17.25 17.91
C ASP A 99 0.06 -16.11 18.15
N GLY A 100 -0.04 -15.14 17.23
CA GLY A 100 -0.96 -13.99 17.30
C GLY A 100 -0.49 -12.88 18.25
N VAL A 101 0.70 -13.00 18.83
CA VAL A 101 1.30 -11.96 19.69
C VAL A 101 1.85 -10.82 18.84
N GLN A 102 1.53 -9.58 19.23
CA GLN A 102 1.99 -8.39 18.54
C GLN A 102 3.28 -7.86 19.16
N HIS A 103 4.31 -7.69 18.34
CA HIS A 103 5.59 -7.09 18.72
C HIS A 103 5.76 -5.75 17.99
N ILE A 104 5.83 -4.67 18.76
CA ILE A 104 6.14 -3.33 18.23
C ILE A 104 7.65 -3.14 18.33
N THR A 105 8.31 -3.01 17.18
CA THR A 105 9.74 -2.75 17.09
C THR A 105 9.98 -1.41 16.38
N ARG A 106 11.09 -0.74 16.73
CA ARG A 106 11.47 0.55 16.13
C ARG A 106 12.86 0.50 15.51
N PRO A 107 13.11 -0.38 14.52
CA PRO A 107 14.41 -0.50 13.89
C PRO A 107 14.78 0.76 13.09
N VAL A 108 16.09 1.00 13.00
CA VAL A 108 16.66 1.97 12.06
C VAL A 108 16.97 1.21 10.77
N ARG A 109 16.32 1.59 9.67
CA ARG A 109 16.44 0.93 8.37
C ARG A 109 17.09 1.86 7.36
N GLN A 110 17.98 1.33 6.55
CA GLN A 110 18.44 2.00 5.34
C GLN A 110 17.43 1.74 4.22
N THR A 111 16.84 2.80 3.68
CA THR A 111 15.74 2.74 2.71
C THR A 111 15.83 3.88 1.71
N THR A 112 14.82 4.06 0.85
CA THR A 112 14.65 5.26 0.03
C THR A 112 13.55 6.15 0.60
N VAL A 113 13.57 7.44 0.29
CA VAL A 113 12.52 8.38 0.71
C VAL A 113 11.13 7.91 0.28
N GLY A 114 10.97 7.38 -0.95
CA GLY A 114 9.69 6.86 -1.42
C GLY A 114 9.27 5.49 -0.86
N ARG A 115 10.15 4.80 -0.12
CA ARG A 115 9.81 3.56 0.63
C ARG A 115 9.54 3.83 2.11
N ALA A 116 10.07 4.93 2.65
CA ALA A 116 9.93 5.33 4.05
C ALA A 116 8.56 5.98 4.28
#